data_AF-A0A9E4GDQ2-F1
#
_entry.id   AF-A0A9E4GDQ2-F1
#
_cell.length_a   1.000
_cell.length_b   1.000
_cell.length_c   1.000
_cell.angle_alpha   90.00
_cell.angle_beta   90.00
_cell.angle_gamma   90.00
#
_symmetry.space_group_name_H-M   'P 1'
#
loop_
_entity.id
_entity.type
_entity.pdbx_description
1 polymer ?
#
loop_
_entity_poly.entity_id
_entity_poly.type
_entity_poly.pdbx_seq_one_letter_code
_entity_poly.pdbx_strand_id
1 'polypeptide(L)'
;MSERLVFDTHRFVRDLVSAGMAESIAETLAEKQVELLSGNLATKGELAQVEANLKAELTQVEANLRTELATTTTSLIKRMVTIMTACTAAMTVLVTALARSLAG
;
A
#
# COMPACT_ATOMS: atom_id res chain seq x y z
N MET A 1 15.75 -0.85 19.89
CA MET A 1 15.33 -0.19 21.14
C MET A 1 14.00 -0.80 21.56
N SER A 2 13.99 -1.67 22.57
CA SER A 2 12.77 -2.21 23.16
C SER A 2 12.66 -1.68 24.58
N GLU A 3 12.32 -0.40 24.72
CA GLU A 3 11.86 0.12 26.00
C GLU A 3 10.44 -0.41 26.19
N ARG A 4 10.30 -1.54 26.90
CA ARG A 4 9.01 -1.95 27.42
C ARG A 4 8.58 -0.82 28.35
N LEU A 5 7.47 -0.15 28.06
CA LEU A 5 6.76 0.65 29.06
C LEU A 5 6.29 -0.33 30.15
N VAL A 6 7.17 -0.66 31.09
CA VAL A 6 6.82 -1.46 32.27
C VAL A 6 6.23 -0.49 33.26
N PHE A 7 4.90 -0.37 33.26
CA PHE A 7 4.20 0.36 34.30
C PHE A 7 4.26 -0.44 35.60
N ASP A 8 5.06 0.04 36.55
CA ASP A 8 5.19 -0.56 37.88
C ASP A 8 4.05 -0.05 38.78
N THR A 9 2.95 -0.80 38.79
CA THR A 9 1.74 -0.50 39.56
C THR A 9 2.04 -0.35 41.05
N HIS A 10 2.92 -1.19 41.60
CA HIS A 10 3.23 -1.19 43.04
C HIS A 10 4.04 0.04 43.45
N ARG A 11 5.05 0.41 42.65
CA ARG A 11 5.77 1.67 42.86
C ARG A 11 4.84 2.88 42.73
N PHE A 12 3.95 2.89 41.74
CA PHE A 12 3.00 3.98 41.53
C PHE A 12 2.05 4.16 42.71
N VAL A 13 1.45 3.08 43.23
CA VAL A 13 0.58 3.12 44.42
C VAL A 13 1.36 3.63 45.65
N ARG A 14 2.56 3.10 45.90
CA ARG A 14 3.37 3.52 47.05
C ARG A 14 3.73 5.00 47.00
N ASP A 15 4.07 5.51 45.82
CA ASP A 15 4.43 6.91 45.63
C ASP A 15 3.19 7.82 45.85
N LEU A 16 1.98 7.40 45.44
CA LEU A 16 0.72 8.11 45.72
C LEU A 16 0.33 8.11 47.20
N VAL A 17 0.49 6.97 47.88
CA VAL A 17 0.23 6.86 49.33
C VAL A 17 1.21 7.73 50.11
N SER A 18 2.48 7.76 49.70
CA SER A 18 3.50 8.63 50.31
C SER A 18 3.18 10.12 50.13
N ALA A 19 2.41 10.48 49.10
CA ALA A 19 1.91 11.83 48.87
C ALA A 19 0.61 12.16 49.65
N GLY A 20 0.13 11.25 50.50
CA GLY A 20 -1.06 11.43 51.33
C GLY A 20 -2.38 10.99 50.69
N MET A 21 -2.33 10.27 49.57
CA MET A 21 -3.53 9.65 48.98
C MET A 21 -3.93 8.41 49.79
N ALA A 22 -5.23 8.19 49.98
CA ALA A 22 -5.72 6.96 50.58
C ALA A 22 -5.36 5.75 49.70
N GLU A 23 -4.91 4.66 50.31
CA GLU A 23 -4.44 3.45 49.61
C GLU A 23 -5.48 2.90 48.63
N SER A 24 -6.74 2.82 49.04
CA SER A 24 -7.85 2.37 48.18
C SER A 24 -8.06 3.23 46.92
N ILE A 25 -7.82 4.55 47.03
CA ILE A 25 -7.90 5.47 45.89
C ILE A 25 -6.68 5.30 44.99
N ALA A 26 -5.49 5.17 45.58
CA ALA A 26 -4.25 4.95 44.84
C ALA A 26 -4.27 3.65 44.03
N GLU A 27 -4.78 2.56 44.62
CA GLU A 27 -4.98 1.27 43.94
C GLU A 27 -5.96 1.40 42.76
N THR A 28 -7.14 1.98 43.01
CA THR A 28 -8.16 2.17 41.96
C THR A 28 -7.62 3.01 40.80
N LEU A 29 -6.86 4.06 41.10
CA LEU A 29 -6.25 4.91 40.08
C LEU A 29 -5.18 4.16 39.29
N ALA A 30 -4.34 3.36 39.96
CA ALA A 30 -3.31 2.57 39.32
C ALA A 30 -3.91 1.53 38.36
N GLU A 31 -4.99 0.85 38.76
CA GLU A 31 -5.71 -0.09 37.91
C GLU A 31 -6.28 0.59 36.67
N LYS A 32 -6.95 1.73 36.84
CA LYS A 32 -7.51 2.48 35.71
C LYS A 32 -6.44 3.01 34.77
N GLN A 33 -5.28 3.38 35.29
CA GLN A 33 -4.15 3.81 34.47
C GLN A 33 -3.58 2.65 33.64
N VAL A 34 -3.48 1.44 34.20
CA VAL A 34 -3.07 0.23 33.46
C VAL A 34 -4.07 -0.12 32.36
N GLU A 35 -5.37 -0.03 32.66
CA GLU A 35 -6.44 -0.27 31.68
C GLU A 35 -6.33 0.68 30.49
N LEU A 36 -6.14 1.98 30.74
CA LEU A 36 -5.96 3.00 29.70
C LEU A 36 -4.68 2.80 28.87
N LEU A 37 -3.57 2.47 29.52
CA LEU A 37 -2.30 2.21 28.82
C LEU A 37 -2.41 0.95 27.96
N SER A 38 -3.02 -0.12 28.48
CA SER A 38 -3.15 -1.38 27.76
C SER A 38 -4.12 -1.28 26.57
N GLY A 39 -5.17 -0.44 26.68
CA GLY A 39 -6.16 -0.25 25.62
C GLY A 39 -5.72 0.67 24.48
N ASN A 40 -4.77 1.58 24.70
CA ASN A 40 -4.31 2.54 23.67
C ASN A 40 -2.98 2.18 23.02
N LEU A 41 -2.29 1.14 23.51
CA LEU A 41 -1.05 0.67 22.89
C LEU A 41 -1.37 -0.32 21.78
N ALA A 42 -1.04 0.05 20.54
CA ALA A 42 -1.02 -0.92 19.44
C ALA A 42 -0.09 -2.09 19.81
N THR A 43 -0.64 -3.28 19.82
CA THR A 43 0.10 -4.50 20.13
C THR A 43 1.07 -4.81 18.98
N LYS A 44 2.16 -5.52 19.30
CA LYS A 44 3.08 -6.01 18.26
C LYS A 44 2.37 -6.91 17.23
N GLY A 45 1.31 -7.60 17.64
CA GLY A 45 0.48 -8.42 16.75
C GLY A 45 -0.30 -7.57 15.75
N GLU A 46 -0.93 -6.49 16.20
CA GLU A 46 -1.62 -5.54 15.32
C GLU A 46 -0.66 -4.87 14.33
N LEU A 47 0.54 -4.47 14.80
CA LEU A 47 1.57 -3.92 13.91
C LEU A 47 2.04 -4.93 12.86
N ALA A 48 2.27 -6.19 13.26
CA ALA A 48 2.64 -7.26 12.32
C ALA A 48 1.53 -7.54 11.31
N GLN A 49 0.26 -7.46 11.72
CA GLN A 49 -0.87 -7.60 10.82
C GLN A 49 -0.95 -6.46 9.81
N VAL A 50 -0.75 -5.22 10.26
CA VAL A 50 -0.69 -4.04 9.38
C VAL A 50 0.47 -4.17 8.39
N GLU A 51 1.66 -4.59 8.84
CA GLU A 51 2.82 -4.83 7.98
C GLU A 51 2.53 -5.91 6.91
N ALA A 52 1.91 -7.02 7.31
CA ALA A 52 1.53 -8.09 6.39
C ALA A 52 0.51 -7.61 5.34
N ASN A 53 -0.50 -6.84 5.77
CA ASN A 53 -1.50 -6.27 4.88
C ASN A 53 -0.87 -5.29 3.87
N LEU A 54 -0.04 -4.37 4.34
CA LEU A 54 0.67 -3.41 3.49
C LEU A 54 1.57 -4.10 2.47
N LYS A 55 2.26 -5.19 2.86
CA LYS A 55 3.09 -5.97 1.94
C LYS A 55 2.26 -6.67 0.87
N ALA A 56 1.09 -7.20 1.24
CA ALA A 56 0.17 -7.82 0.29
C ALA A 56 -0.38 -6.78 -0.71
N GLU A 57 -0.80 -5.60 -0.22
CA GLU A 57 -1.28 -4.51 -1.06
C GLU A 57 -0.20 -4.01 -2.03
N LEU A 58 1.04 -3.83 -1.57
CA LEU A 58 2.17 -3.46 -2.43
C LEU A 58 2.39 -4.50 -3.53
N THR A 59 2.37 -5.78 -3.18
CA THR A 59 2.55 -6.86 -4.17
C THR A 59 1.43 -6.84 -5.22
N GLN A 60 0.20 -6.57 -4.79
CA GLN A 60 -0.95 -6.47 -5.68
C GLN A 60 -0.83 -5.25 -6.61
N VAL A 61 -0.43 -4.09 -6.10
CA VAL A 61 -0.19 -2.88 -6.89
C VAL A 61 0.90 -3.11 -7.93
N GLU A 62 2.01 -3.75 -7.56
CA GLU A 62 3.09 -4.10 -8.50
C GLU A 62 2.60 -5.03 -9.63
N ALA A 63 1.79 -6.03 -9.31
CA ALA A 63 1.23 -6.95 -10.29
C ALA A 63 0.27 -6.24 -11.27
N ASN A 64 -0.57 -5.34 -10.74
CA ASN A 64 -1.50 -4.54 -11.54
C ASN A 64 -0.73 -3.62 -12.49
N LEU A 65 0.28 -2.90 -11.99
CA LEU A 65 1.11 -2.00 -12.81
C LEU A 65 1.83 -2.75 -13.93
N ARG A 66 2.39 -3.95 -13.64
CA ARG A 66 3.01 -4.79 -14.68
C ARG A 66 2.02 -5.20 -15.76
N THR A 67 0.81 -5.56 -15.35
CA THR A 67 -0.27 -5.96 -16.27
C THR A 67 -0.69 -4.78 -17.13
N GLU A 68 -0.97 -3.62 -16.54
CA GLU A 68 -1.35 -2.40 -17.27
C GLU A 68 -0.26 -1.97 -18.26
N LEU A 69 1.00 -2.04 -17.88
CA LEU A 69 2.13 -1.75 -18.76
C LEU A 69 2.15 -2.71 -19.96
N ALA A 70 2.05 -4.03 -19.73
CA ALA A 70 2.02 -5.03 -20.78
C ALA A 70 0.81 -4.87 -21.73
N THR A 71 -0.33 -4.48 -21.17
CA THR A 71 -1.56 -4.26 -21.95
C THR A 71 -1.41 -3.01 -22.81
N THR A 72 -0.83 -1.96 -22.26
CA THR A 72 -0.56 -0.71 -22.97
C THR A 72 0.45 -0.90 -24.10
N THR A 73 1.56 -1.60 -23.86
CA THR A 73 2.56 -1.89 -24.92
C THR A 73 1.96 -2.73 -26.03
N THR A 74 1.18 -3.77 -25.69
CA THR A 74 0.48 -4.60 -26.68
C THR A 74 -0.51 -3.80 -27.51
N SER A 75 -1.29 -2.91 -26.87
CA SER A 75 -2.24 -2.04 -27.55
C SER A 75 -1.53 -1.06 -28.50
N LEU A 76 -0.42 -0.46 -28.06
CA LEU A 76 0.40 0.42 -28.90
C LEU A 76 0.98 -0.33 -30.11
N ILE A 77 1.56 -1.51 -29.91
CA ILE A 77 2.07 -2.34 -31.00
C ILE A 77 0.95 -2.68 -31.99
N LYS A 78 -0.21 -3.12 -31.50
CA LYS A 78 -1.36 -3.43 -32.36
C LYS A 78 -1.79 -2.22 -33.19
N ARG A 79 -1.86 -1.04 -32.59
CA ARG A 79 -2.18 0.21 -33.31
C ARG A 79 -1.13 0.57 -34.35
N MET A 80 0.15 0.45 -34.02
CA MET A 80 1.24 0.71 -34.97
C MET A 80 1.19 -0.24 -36.16
N VAL A 81 0.98 -1.54 -35.92
CA VAL A 81 0.84 -2.54 -37.00
C VAL A 81 -0.35 -2.22 -37.89
N THR A 82 -1.51 -1.90 -37.32
CA THR A 82 -2.69 -1.49 -38.09
C THR A 82 -2.42 -0.26 -38.97
N ILE A 83 -1.69 0.72 -38.45
CA ILE A 83 -1.32 1.91 -39.23
C ILE A 83 -0.35 1.54 -40.36
N MET A 84 0.67 0.70 -40.09
CA MET A 84 1.64 0.27 -41.09
C MET A 84 0.99 -0.52 -42.25
N THR A 85 0.06 -1.43 -41.92
CA THR A 85 -0.68 -2.19 -42.95
C THR A 85 -1.60 -1.28 -43.77
N ALA A 86 -2.22 -0.27 -43.17
CA ALA A 86 -3.01 0.72 -43.89
C ALA A 86 -2.14 1.59 -44.83
N CYS A 87 -0.98 2.05 -44.35
CA CYS A 87 -0.04 2.84 -45.16
C CYS A 87 0.50 2.06 -46.36
N THR A 88 0.85 0.77 -46.16
CA THR A 88 1.32 -0.07 -47.26
C THR A 88 0.23 -0.33 -48.29
N ALA A 89 -1.01 -0.59 -47.86
CA ALA A 89 -2.15 -0.73 -48.78
C ALA A 89 -2.41 0.56 -49.57
N ALA A 90 -2.32 1.73 -48.94
CA ALA A 90 -2.47 3.02 -49.63
C ALA A 90 -1.35 3.22 -50.67
N MET A 91 -0.12 2.83 -50.33
CA MET A 91 1.04 2.99 -51.23
C MET A 91 0.97 2.07 -52.44
N THR A 92 0.51 0.82 -52.28
CA THR A 92 0.32 -0.11 -53.42
C THR A 92 -0.78 0.37 -54.37
N VAL A 93 -1.87 0.94 -53.84
CA VAL A 93 -2.93 1.56 -54.66
C VAL A 93 -2.39 2.75 -55.45
N LEU A 94 -1.60 3.62 -54.82
CA LEU A 94 -1.01 4.78 -55.49
C LEU A 94 -0.08 4.37 -56.64
N VAL A 95 0.84 3.42 -56.39
CA VAL A 95 1.81 2.96 -57.38
C VAL A 95 1.13 2.29 -58.58
N THR A 96 0.11 1.46 -58.33
CA THR A 96 -0.63 0.79 -59.42
C THR A 96 -1.47 1.76 -60.26
N ALA A 97 -2.04 2.80 -59.64
CA ALA A 97 -2.74 3.86 -60.36
C ALA A 97 -1.80 4.65 -61.28
N LEU A 98 -0.62 5.02 -60.80
CA LEU A 98 0.42 5.70 -61.60
C LEU A 98 0.88 4.85 -62.78
N ALA A 99 1.17 3.56 -62.56
CA ALA A 99 1.59 2.64 -63.61
C ALA A 99 0.54 2.53 -64.74
N ARG A 100 -0.75 2.48 -64.38
CA ARG A 100 -1.85 2.45 -65.37
C ARG A 100 -1.95 3.74 -66.18
N SER A 101 -1.70 4.90 -65.56
CA SER A 101 -1.72 6.20 -66.24
C SER A 101 -0.54 6.42 -67.20
N LEU A 102 0.58 5.71 -67.02
CA LEU A 102 1.76 5.78 -67.90
C LEU A 102 1.66 4.82 -69.10
N ALA A 103 0.83 3.79 -69.01
CA ALA A 103 0.71 2.72 -70.02
C ALA A 103 -0.45 2.92 -71.02
N GLY A 104 -1.32 3.91 -70.80
CA GLY A 104 -2.39 4.31 -71.71
C GLY A 104 -2.13 5.70 -72.28
#